data_AF-A0A7J0ALN0-F1
#
_entry.id   AF-A0A7J0ALN0-F1
#
_cell.length_a   1.000
_cell.length_b   1.000
_cell.length_c   1.000
_cell.angle_alpha   90.00
_cell.angle_beta   90.00
_cell.angle_gamma   90.00
#
_symmetry.space_group_name_H-M   'P 1'
#
loop_
_entity.id
_entity.type
_entity.pdbx_description
1 polymer ?
#
loop_
_entity_poly.entity_id
_entity_poly.type
_entity_poly.pdbx_seq_one_letter_code
_entity_poly.pdbx_strand_id
1 'polypeptide(L)'
;MVSEKIEIEEDGRVKVKYRFTFENLRDLEGNVFEPGKIAFFHRTSSTGKWQPHSEFLDGEDSGTETSRTSSAIMFVMDCSDSLGDDFPELQRVVNSLIDRLVPEGSSGIDTPEILVDDSDAPVEYYNLQGIKVANPGPGIYIRRQGRNVSKILIQ
;
A
#
# COMPACT_ATOMS: atom_id res chain seq x y z
N MET A 1 11.62 18.49 8.22
CA MET A 1 11.32 18.08 6.83
C MET A 1 10.54 19.21 6.17
N VAL A 2 11.04 19.70 5.04
CA VAL A 2 10.35 20.67 4.18
C VAL A 2 10.03 19.98 2.87
N SER A 3 8.82 20.17 2.36
CA SER A 3 8.41 19.64 1.05
C SER A 3 8.04 20.79 0.11
N GLU A 4 8.57 20.76 -1.10
CA GLU A 4 8.31 21.77 -2.13
C GLU A 4 7.82 21.09 -3.42
N LYS A 5 6.75 21.63 -4.01
CA LYS A 5 6.28 21.27 -5.34
C LYS A 5 6.94 22.20 -6.35
N ILE A 6 7.65 21.63 -7.32
CA ILE A 6 8.37 22.35 -8.37
C ILE A 6 7.76 21.96 -9.70
N GLU A 7 7.26 22.94 -10.45
CA GLU A 7 6.79 22.72 -11.82
C GLU A 7 7.91 23.12 -12.78
N ILE A 8 8.29 22.20 -13.65
CA ILE A 8 9.35 22.39 -14.64
C ILE A 8 8.77 22.15 -16.01
N GLU A 9 8.95 23.11 -16.91
CA GLU A 9 8.58 22.96 -18.31
C GLU A 9 9.79 22.47 -19.11
N GLU A 10 9.70 21.23 -19.61
CA GLU A 10 10.74 20.59 -20.44
C GLU A 10 10.06 19.95 -21.66
N ASP A 11 10.61 20.19 -22.85
CA ASP A 11 10.08 19.69 -24.13
C ASP A 11 8.57 19.94 -24.34
N GLY A 12 8.08 21.11 -23.91
CA GLY A 12 6.67 21.50 -24.04
C GLY A 12 5.70 20.70 -23.16
N ARG A 13 6.21 19.99 -22.14
CA ARG A 13 5.43 19.29 -21.13
C ARG A 13 5.76 19.84 -19.75
N VAL A 14 4.71 20.13 -18.98
CA VAL A 14 4.86 20.46 -17.56
C VAL A 14 5.11 19.18 -16.78
N LYS A 15 6.29 19.07 -16.19
CA LYS A 15 6.67 18.03 -15.24
C LYS A 15 6.52 18.59 -13.82
N VAL A 16 5.83 17.85 -12.96
CA VAL A 16 5.76 18.18 -11.53
C VAL A 16 6.81 17.35 -10.80
N LYS A 17 7.73 18.02 -10.12
CA LYS A 17 8.72 17.41 -9.22
C LYS A 17 8.35 17.76 -7.77
N TYR A 18 8.62 16.83 -6.87
CA TYR A 18 8.51 17.05 -5.43
C TYR A 18 9.90 16.95 -4.82
N ARG A 19 10.33 17.99 -4.13
CA ARG A 19 11.58 18.03 -3.38
C ARG A 19 11.28 17.88 -1.91
N PHE A 20 11.99 16.98 -1.25
CA PHE A 20 11.93 16.81 0.19
C PHE A 20 13.30 17.12 0.78
N THR A 21 13.37 18.10 1.68
CA THR A 21 14.59 18.51 2.36
C THR A 21 14.51 18.12 3.83
N PHE A 22 15.49 17.34 4.29
CA PHE A 22 15.63 16.95 5.69
C PHE A 22 16.81 17.71 6.27
N GLU A 23 16.52 18.71 7.10
CA GLU A 23 17.52 19.55 7.74
C GLU A 23 17.55 19.26 9.24
N ASN A 24 18.71 19.49 9.87
CA ASN A 24 18.89 19.34 11.32
C ASN A 24 18.48 17.97 11.86
N LEU A 25 18.73 16.89 11.11
CA LEU A 25 18.56 15.54 11.62
C LEU A 25 19.49 15.33 12.82
N ARG A 26 18.94 14.83 13.93
CA ARG A 26 19.67 14.56 15.17
C ARG A 26 19.37 13.17 15.69
N ASP A 27 20.34 12.54 16.33
CA ASP A 27 20.14 11.30 17.06
C ASP A 27 19.43 11.53 18.40
N LEU A 28 19.20 10.46 19.17
CA LEU A 28 18.56 10.50 20.49
C LEU A 28 19.35 11.31 21.53
N GLU A 29 20.65 11.46 21.32
CA GLU A 29 21.56 12.22 22.18
C GLU A 29 21.64 13.70 21.77
N GLY A 30 20.98 14.07 20.67
CA GLY A 30 20.94 15.42 20.13
C GLY A 30 22.12 15.77 19.23
N ASN A 31 23.01 14.83 18.93
CA ASN A 31 24.10 15.03 17.99
C ASN A 31 23.54 15.17 16.58
N VAL A 32 24.13 16.04 15.77
CA VAL A 32 23.73 16.21 14.38
C VAL A 32 24.17 14.98 13.59
N PHE A 33 23.27 14.45 12.77
CA PHE A 33 23.61 13.40 11.81
C PHE A 33 24.64 13.94 10.81
N GLU A 34 25.84 13.35 10.79
CA GLU A 34 26.83 13.69 9.78
C GLU A 34 26.42 13.12 8.40
N PRO A 35 26.50 13.92 7.31
CA PRO A 35 26.28 13.45 5.95
C PRO A 35 27.28 12.33 5.63
N GLY A 36 26.78 11.11 5.40
CA GLY A 36 27.62 9.94 5.10
C GLY A 36 27.25 8.65 5.83
N LYS A 37 26.37 8.68 6.84
CA LYS A 37 25.81 7.46 7.45
C LYS A 37 24.41 7.09 6.96
N ILE A 38 23.93 7.73 5.90
CA ILE A 38 22.58 7.54 5.37
C ILE A 38 22.65 6.55 4.22
N ALA A 39 22.15 5.33 4.43
CA ALA A 39 22.00 4.35 3.37
C ALA A 39 20.64 4.51 2.67
N PHE A 40 20.66 4.79 1.37
CA PHE A 40 19.44 4.86 0.56
C PHE A 40 19.23 3.56 -0.20
N PHE A 41 18.06 2.96 -0.03
CA PHE A 41 17.66 1.77 -0.79
C PHE A 41 16.41 2.06 -1.59
N HIS A 42 16.39 1.58 -2.83
CA HIS A 42 15.21 1.67 -3.67
C HIS A 42 14.76 0.29 -4.15
N ARG A 43 13.45 0.15 -4.35
CA ARG A 43 12.82 -1.01 -4.97
C ARG A 43 11.96 -0.53 -6.13
N THR A 44 12.14 -1.11 -7.31
CA THR A 44 11.27 -0.84 -8.46
C THR A 44 10.32 -2.01 -8.68
N SER A 45 9.17 -1.75 -9.31
CA SER A 45 8.27 -2.80 -9.78
C SER A 45 8.95 -3.72 -10.79
N SER A 46 9.89 -3.21 -11.58
CA SER A 46 10.60 -3.99 -12.62
C SER A 46 11.60 -4.99 -12.06
N THR A 47 12.37 -4.64 -11.02
CA THR A 47 13.38 -5.54 -10.44
C THR A 47 12.83 -6.31 -9.25
N GLY A 48 11.82 -5.77 -8.54
CA GLY A 48 11.24 -6.34 -7.33
C GLY A 48 12.21 -6.47 -6.15
N LYS A 49 13.46 -6.04 -6.31
CA LYS A 49 14.55 -6.20 -5.35
C LYS A 49 14.99 -4.85 -4.78
N TRP A 50 15.36 -4.86 -3.51
CA TRP A 50 16.00 -3.74 -2.84
C TRP A 50 17.45 -3.62 -3.33
N GLN A 51 17.85 -2.41 -3.72
CA GLN A 51 19.21 -2.13 -4.19
C GLN A 51 19.74 -0.88 -3.48
N PRO A 52 20.99 -0.91 -2.98
CA PRO A 52 21.64 0.29 -2.47
C PRO A 52 21.81 1.29 -3.62
N HIS A 53 21.54 2.56 -3.35
CA HIS A 53 21.71 3.60 -4.35
C HIS A 53 23.17 4.05 -4.41
N SER A 54 23.82 3.73 -5.52
CA SER A 54 25.27 3.90 -5.69
C SER A 54 25.74 5.35 -5.81
N GLU A 55 24.83 6.32 -5.90
CA GLU A 55 25.16 7.75 -6.06
C GLU A 55 25.31 8.50 -4.73
N PHE A 56 25.06 7.85 -3.59
CA PHE A 56 25.32 8.42 -2.27
C PHE A 56 26.70 7.95 -1.80
N LEU A 57 27.73 8.79 -1.97
CA LEU A 57 29.06 8.59 -1.41
C LEU A 57 29.19 9.33 -0.07
N ASP A 58 30.02 8.80 0.83
CA ASP A 58 30.24 9.36 2.17
C ASP A 58 30.76 10.81 2.10
N GLY A 59 30.19 11.71 2.92
CA GLY A 59 30.75 13.04 3.19
C GLY A 59 30.27 14.20 2.31
N GLU A 60 29.34 13.98 1.37
CA GLU A 60 28.76 15.06 0.54
C GLU A 60 27.25 15.25 0.78
N ASP A 61 26.81 16.50 0.70
CA ASP A 61 25.38 16.83 0.57
C ASP A 61 24.83 16.10 -0.65
N SER A 62 23.92 15.16 -0.42
CA SER A 62 23.46 14.22 -1.44
C SER A 62 21.94 14.27 -1.56
N GLY A 63 21.48 14.43 -2.80
CA GLY A 63 20.06 14.48 -3.14
C GLY A 63 19.82 13.67 -4.40
N THR A 64 18.79 12.83 -4.40
CA THR A 64 18.39 12.08 -5.60
C THR A 64 17.22 12.78 -6.28
N GLU A 65 17.34 13.04 -7.58
CA GLU A 65 16.24 13.50 -8.40
C GLU A 65 15.66 12.31 -9.17
N THR A 66 14.58 11.73 -8.65
CA THR A 66 13.86 10.66 -9.34
C THR A 66 12.61 11.24 -10.02
N SER A 67 12.55 11.20 -11.35
CA SER A 67 11.32 11.52 -12.09
C SER A 67 10.49 10.24 -12.32
N ARG A 68 9.26 10.22 -11.78
CA ARG A 68 8.29 9.15 -12.03
C ARG A 68 6.93 9.74 -12.38
N THR A 69 6.19 9.06 -13.25
CA THR A 69 4.78 9.35 -13.58
C THR A 69 3.79 8.70 -12.60
N SER A 70 4.30 8.09 -11.52
CA SER A 70 3.54 7.33 -10.51
C SER A 70 3.74 7.92 -9.11
N SER A 71 2.83 7.61 -8.18
CA SER A 71 2.97 7.96 -6.76
C SER A 71 4.29 7.45 -6.17
N ALA A 72 4.91 8.24 -5.30
CA ALA A 72 6.11 7.88 -4.56
C ALA A 72 5.81 7.86 -3.05
N ILE A 73 6.31 6.84 -2.37
CA ILE A 73 6.27 6.71 -0.91
C ILE A 73 7.72 6.68 -0.44
N MET A 74 8.04 7.55 0.53
CA MET A 74 9.38 7.64 1.12
C MET A 74 9.28 7.28 2.60
N PHE A 75 10.06 6.29 3.03
CA PHE A 75 10.25 5.95 4.43
C PHE A 75 11.59 6.51 4.90
N VAL A 76 11.56 7.32 5.95
CA VAL A 76 12.76 7.85 6.60
C VAL A 76 12.77 7.33 8.03
N MET A 77 13.79 6.53 8.35
CA MET A 77 13.93 5.88 9.65
C MET A 77 15.35 6.10 10.16
N ASP A 78 15.46 6.44 11.44
CA ASP A 78 16.73 6.45 12.14
C ASP A 78 17.21 5.01 12.31
N CYS A 79 18.36 4.69 11.71
CA CYS A 79 19.02 3.38 11.81
C CYS A 79 20.43 3.51 12.40
N SER A 80 20.74 4.62 13.09
CA SER A 80 22.09 4.99 13.52
C SER A 80 22.77 3.92 14.39
N ASP A 81 22.03 3.32 15.33
CA ASP A 81 22.56 2.30 16.25
C ASP A 81 21.88 0.93 16.14
N SER A 82 20.72 0.86 15.51
CA SER A 82 19.87 -0.33 15.57
C SER A 82 19.06 -0.51 14.30
N LEU A 83 19.69 -1.17 13.34
CA LEU A 83 18.96 -2.03 12.40
C LEU A 83 19.68 -3.36 12.15
N GLY A 84 21.00 -3.44 12.34
CA GLY A 84 21.78 -4.69 12.38
C GLY A 84 21.20 -5.87 11.59
N ASP A 85 20.85 -6.93 12.31
CA ASP A 85 20.22 -8.14 11.78
C ASP A 85 18.69 -8.00 11.56
N ASP A 86 18.10 -6.88 11.96
CA ASP A 86 16.65 -6.56 11.85
C ASP A 86 16.29 -5.84 10.53
N PHE A 87 17.26 -5.38 9.74
CA PHE A 87 17.03 -4.79 8.42
C PHE A 87 16.17 -5.70 7.49
N PRO A 88 16.38 -7.03 7.44
CA PRO A 88 15.50 -7.95 6.72
C PRO A 88 14.04 -7.93 7.22
N GLU A 89 13.80 -7.81 8.52
CA GLU A 89 12.43 -7.71 9.07
C GLU A 89 11.77 -6.38 8.68
N LEU A 90 12.51 -5.28 8.69
CA LEU A 90 12.02 -4.01 8.18
C LEU A 90 11.64 -4.12 6.69
N GLN A 91 12.49 -4.72 5.86
CA GLN A 91 12.18 -4.97 4.46
C GLN A 91 10.90 -5.78 4.30
N ARG A 92 10.68 -6.78 5.16
CA ARG A 92 9.46 -7.60 5.18
C ARG A 92 8.22 -6.76 5.49
N VAL A 93 8.27 -5.89 6.50
CA VAL A 93 7.17 -5.00 6.87
C VAL A 93 6.85 -4.01 5.73
N VAL A 94 7.87 -3.39 5.14
CA VAL A 94 7.69 -2.45 4.04
C VAL A 94 7.12 -3.14 2.81
N ASN A 95 7.57 -4.35 2.47
CA ASN A 95 6.99 -5.13 1.38
C ASN A 95 5.51 -5.44 1.64
N SER A 96 5.14 -5.88 2.84
CA SER A 96 3.73 -6.12 3.19
C SER A 96 2.87 -4.85 3.07
N LEU A 97 3.42 -3.69 3.43
CA LEU A 97 2.74 -2.41 3.24
C LEU A 97 2.57 -2.08 1.76
N ILE A 98 3.60 -2.28 0.94
CA ILE A 98 3.53 -2.09 -0.52
C ILE A 98 2.45 -3.00 -1.11
N ASP A 99 2.40 -4.27 -0.73
CA ASP A 99 1.41 -5.24 -1.22
C ASP A 99 -0.03 -4.83 -0.85
N ARG A 100 -0.22 -4.23 0.34
CA ARG A 100 -1.52 -3.68 0.75
C ARG A 100 -1.91 -2.41 -0.01
N LEU A 101 -0.93 -1.57 -0.34
CA LEU A 101 -1.17 -0.30 -1.03
C LEU A 101 -1.32 -0.47 -2.54
N VAL A 102 -0.68 -1.50 -3.10
CA VAL A 102 -0.69 -1.84 -4.53
C VAL A 102 -1.08 -3.32 -4.66
N PRO A 103 -2.35 -3.68 -4.41
CA PRO A 103 -2.79 -5.05 -4.60
C PRO A 103 -2.72 -5.41 -6.08
N GLU A 104 -1.78 -6.30 -6.43
CA GLU A 104 -1.69 -6.93 -7.76
C GLU A 104 -2.95 -7.79 -7.97
N GLY A 105 -3.99 -7.19 -8.56
CA GLY A 105 -5.22 -7.90 -8.96
C GLY A 105 -6.05 -8.45 -7.79
N SER A 106 -7.06 -7.68 -7.37
CA SER A 106 -8.20 -8.08 -6.50
C SER A 106 -8.04 -9.33 -5.62
N SER A 107 -7.87 -9.13 -4.33
CA SER A 107 -8.75 -9.76 -3.34
C SER A 107 -8.78 -8.89 -2.10
N GLY A 108 -9.94 -8.84 -1.47
CA GLY A 108 -10.23 -7.95 -0.36
C GLY A 108 -9.23 -8.09 0.77
N ILE A 109 -9.23 -7.09 1.64
CA ILE A 109 -8.68 -7.23 2.98
C ILE A 109 -9.22 -8.55 3.54
N ASP A 110 -8.34 -9.54 3.74
CA ASP A 110 -8.62 -10.69 4.58
C ASP A 110 -8.65 -10.17 6.02
N THR A 111 -9.73 -9.45 6.34
CA THR A 111 -10.22 -9.41 7.70
C THR A 111 -10.43 -10.86 8.07
N PRO A 112 -9.93 -11.34 9.23
CA PRO A 112 -10.35 -12.64 9.73
C PRO A 112 -11.86 -12.58 9.91
N GLU A 113 -12.61 -13.03 8.91
CA GLU A 113 -14.03 -13.25 9.05
C GLU A 113 -14.14 -14.28 10.16
N ILE A 114 -14.77 -13.87 11.26
CA ILE A 114 -15.37 -14.83 12.16
C ILE A 114 -16.37 -15.58 11.27
N LEU A 115 -15.97 -16.77 10.83
CA LEU A 115 -16.80 -17.71 10.09
C LEU A 115 -17.86 -18.20 11.06
N VAL A 116 -18.85 -17.35 11.32
CA VAL A 116 -20.16 -17.81 11.74
C VAL A 116 -20.72 -18.50 10.51
N ASP A 117 -20.80 -19.84 10.59
CA ASP A 117 -21.38 -20.68 9.57
C ASP A 117 -22.84 -20.25 9.36
N ASP A 118 -23.09 -19.52 8.28
CA ASP A 118 -24.41 -19.00 7.94
C ASP A 118 -25.33 -20.11 7.38
N SER A 119 -24.89 -21.38 7.39
CA SER A 119 -25.67 -22.55 7.00
C SER A 119 -26.96 -22.71 7.82
N ASP A 120 -26.98 -22.22 9.05
CA ASP A 120 -28.12 -22.35 9.97
C ASP A 120 -29.05 -21.14 9.94
N ALA A 121 -28.71 -20.09 9.18
CA ALA A 121 -29.57 -18.93 9.03
C ALA A 121 -30.87 -19.29 8.29
N PRO A 122 -32.00 -18.62 8.62
CA PRO A 122 -33.27 -18.85 7.94
C PRO A 122 -33.18 -18.47 6.45
N VAL A 123 -33.83 -19.28 5.61
CA VAL A 123 -33.89 -19.06 4.16
C VAL A 123 -35.02 -18.11 3.82
N GLU A 124 -34.72 -17.09 3.04
CA GLU A 124 -35.68 -16.09 2.57
C GLU A 124 -35.63 -15.96 1.05
N TYR A 125 -36.80 -15.74 0.43
CA TYR A 125 -36.92 -15.53 -1.02
C TYR A 125 -37.39 -14.11 -1.32
N TYR A 126 -36.83 -13.54 -2.39
CA TYR A 126 -37.21 -12.23 -2.91
C TYR A 126 -37.41 -12.31 -4.42
N ASN A 127 -38.34 -11.54 -4.95
CA ASN A 127 -38.45 -11.34 -6.40
C ASN A 127 -37.30 -10.43 -6.91
N LEU A 128 -37.19 -10.26 -8.22
CA LEU A 128 -36.14 -9.43 -8.84
C LEU A 128 -36.26 -7.93 -8.52
N GLN A 129 -37.37 -7.50 -7.91
CA GLN A 129 -37.58 -6.13 -7.43
C GLN A 129 -37.25 -5.99 -5.93
N GLY A 130 -36.78 -7.05 -5.27
CA GLY A 130 -36.43 -7.04 -3.84
C GLY A 130 -37.62 -7.19 -2.88
N ILE A 131 -38.80 -7.61 -3.36
CA ILE A 131 -39.98 -7.87 -2.52
C ILE A 131 -39.90 -9.30 -1.98
N LYS A 132 -40.06 -9.46 -0.66
CA LYS A 132 -40.05 -10.77 0.02
C LYS A 132 -41.24 -11.64 -0.40
N VAL A 133 -40.98 -12.92 -0.67
CA VAL A 133 -41.97 -13.91 -1.12
C VAL A 133 -42.02 -15.08 -0.13
N ALA A 134 -43.17 -15.31 0.49
CA ALA A 134 -43.32 -16.37 1.49
C ALA A 134 -43.45 -17.78 0.86
N ASN A 135 -44.16 -17.89 -0.26
CA ASN A 135 -44.40 -19.14 -0.98
C ASN A 135 -44.01 -18.95 -2.45
N PRO A 136 -42.75 -19.19 -2.81
CA PRO A 136 -42.31 -18.99 -4.19
C PRO A 136 -42.86 -20.10 -5.09
N GLY A 137 -43.42 -19.73 -6.24
CA GLY A 137 -43.84 -20.67 -7.29
C GLY A 137 -42.73 -20.91 -8.32
N PRO A 138 -43.03 -21.52 -9.47
CA PRO A 138 -42.08 -21.63 -10.56
C PRO A 138 -41.62 -20.25 -11.06
N GLY A 139 -40.32 -20.00 -11.09
CA GLY A 139 -39.76 -18.70 -11.47
C GLY A 139 -38.35 -18.43 -10.93
N ILE A 140 -37.80 -17.26 -11.27
CA ILE A 140 -36.48 -16.81 -10.83
C ILE A 140 -36.62 -15.98 -9.55
N TYR A 141 -35.84 -16.34 -8.52
CA TYR A 141 -35.85 -15.68 -7.22
C TYR A 141 -34.43 -15.39 -6.73
N ILE A 142 -34.33 -14.43 -5.81
CA ILE A 142 -33.15 -14.20 -5.00
C ILE A 142 -33.35 -14.97 -3.69
N ARG A 143 -32.53 -16.00 -3.44
CA ARG A 143 -32.47 -16.76 -2.18
C ARG A 143 -31.41 -16.15 -1.28
N ARG A 144 -31.79 -15.71 -0.07
CA ARG A 144 -30.89 -15.23 0.98
C ARG A 144 -30.85 -16.21 2.14
N GLN A 145 -29.65 -16.53 2.61
CA GLN A 145 -29.42 -17.33 3.81
C GLN A 145 -28.19 -16.77 4.54
N GLY A 146 -28.43 -16.07 5.66
CA GLY A 146 -27.38 -15.30 6.34
C GLY A 146 -26.78 -14.24 5.41
N ARG A 147 -25.46 -14.22 5.27
CA ARG A 147 -24.74 -13.35 4.31
C ARG A 147 -24.76 -13.87 2.87
N ASN A 148 -25.16 -15.13 2.65
CA ASN A 148 -25.18 -15.73 1.32
C ASN A 148 -26.41 -15.32 0.53
N VAL A 149 -26.20 -14.80 -0.69
CA VAL A 149 -27.25 -14.39 -1.63
C VAL A 149 -27.01 -15.05 -2.98
N SER A 150 -28.02 -15.72 -3.52
CA SER A 150 -27.94 -16.43 -4.81
C SER A 150 -29.20 -16.23 -5.64
N LYS A 151 -29.05 -16.22 -6.97
CA LYS A 151 -30.19 -16.29 -7.89
C LYS A 151 -30.49 -17.76 -8.17
N ILE A 152 -31.72 -18.18 -7.93
CA ILE A 152 -32.16 -19.56 -8.17
C ILE A 152 -33.36 -19.58 -9.11
N LEU A 153 -33.49 -20.69 -9.83
CA LEU A 153 -34.70 -21.03 -10.58
C LEU A 153 -35.46 -22.09 -9.78
N ILE A 154 -36.70 -21.82 -9.43
CA ILE A 154 -37.63 -22.82 -8.90
C ILE A 154 -38.46 -23.32 -10.08
N GLN A 155 -38.56 -24.64 -10.24
CA GLN A 155 -39.29 -25.28 -11.33
C GLN A 155 -40.67 -25.75 -10.88
#